data_AF-A0A1J3HBA6-F1
#
_entry.id   AF-A0A1J3HBA6-F1
#
_cell.length_a   1.000
_cell.length_b   1.000
_cell.length_c   1.000
_cell.angle_alpha   90.00
_cell.angle_beta   90.00
_cell.angle_gamma   90.00
#
_symmetry.space_group_name_H-M   'P 1'
#
loop_
_entity.id
_entity.type
_entity.pdbx_description
1 polymer ?
#
loop_
_entity_poly.entity_id
_entity_poly.type
_entity_poly.pdbx_seq_one_letter_code
_entity_poly.pdbx_strand_id
1 'polypeptide(L)'
;SLKKVVEMGFAPNSLKFVNALRLVYGFTDKTTEGKIEIYKSLGFSVEDVWTAFKKWPSFLIYSEMKVTNSIEEFLGLGFSRDEFSTMVKRFPQCVGYSSESVKKKTEFLVKKM
;
A
#
# COMPACT_ATOMS: atom_id res chain seq x y z
N SER A 1 9.24 8.38 19.69
CA SER A 1 9.69 8.21 18.30
C SER A 1 10.14 6.78 17.98
N LEU A 2 10.99 6.13 18.77
CA LEU A 2 11.31 4.70 18.61
C LEU A 2 10.29 3.79 19.31
N LYS A 3 9.95 4.13 20.57
CA LYS A 3 8.91 3.48 21.38
C LYS A 3 7.56 3.39 20.65
N LYS A 4 7.15 4.47 19.97
CA LYS A 4 5.92 4.53 19.15
C LYS A 4 5.87 3.43 18.09
N VAL A 5 6.98 3.17 17.40
CA VAL A 5 7.05 2.12 16.35
C VAL A 5 7.02 0.72 16.96
N VAL A 6 7.57 0.55 18.16
CA VAL A 6 7.44 -0.71 18.93
C VAL A 6 6.00 -0.93 19.39
N GLU A 7 5.34 0.11 19.92
CA GLU A 7 3.93 0.09 20.36
C GLU A 7 2.97 -0.19 19.20
N MET A 8 3.33 0.18 17.96
CA MET A 8 2.60 -0.20 16.74
C MET A 8 2.71 -1.69 16.39
N GLY A 9 3.59 -2.44 17.05
CA GLY A 9 3.77 -3.88 16.89
C GLY A 9 4.89 -4.29 15.92
N PHE A 10 5.78 -3.39 15.54
CA PHE A 10 6.92 -3.75 14.69
C PHE A 10 8.09 -4.28 15.52
N ALA A 11 8.60 -5.47 15.15
CA ALA A 11 9.77 -6.05 15.78
C ALA A 11 11.02 -5.19 15.48
N PRO A 12 11.78 -4.73 16.49
CA PRO A 12 12.92 -3.81 16.31
C PRO A 12 14.02 -4.30 15.35
N ASN A 13 14.17 -5.63 15.20
CA ASN A 13 15.16 -6.27 14.33
C ASN A 13 14.65 -6.52 12.89
N SER A 14 13.51 -5.94 12.49
CA SER A 14 12.92 -6.17 11.17
C SER A 14 13.10 -4.98 10.22
N LEU A 15 13.18 -5.25 8.91
CA LEU A 15 13.19 -4.19 7.90
C LEU A 15 11.91 -3.33 7.95
N LYS A 16 10.77 -3.94 8.32
CA LYS A 16 9.50 -3.22 8.50
C LYS A 16 9.62 -2.16 9.59
N PHE A 17 10.32 -2.45 10.68
CA PHE A 17 10.57 -1.47 11.73
C PHE A 17 11.35 -0.27 11.20
N VAL A 18 12.44 -0.50 10.45
CA VAL A 18 13.23 0.59 9.85
C VAL A 18 12.38 1.45 8.90
N ASN A 19 11.54 0.81 8.07
CA ASN A 19 10.65 1.51 7.15
C ASN A 19 9.56 2.30 7.88
N ALA A 20 8.94 1.74 8.90
CA ALA A 20 7.96 2.43 9.74
C ALA A 20 8.60 3.60 10.49
N LEU A 21 9.80 3.42 11.04
CA LEU A 21 10.57 4.46 11.71
C LEU A 21 10.85 5.64 10.77
N ARG A 22 11.30 5.34 9.54
CA ARG A 22 11.52 6.37 8.51
C ARG A 22 10.27 7.20 8.25
N LEU A 23 9.10 6.58 8.22
CA LEU A 23 7.84 7.29 8.03
C LEU A 23 7.45 8.11 9.25
N VAL A 24 7.53 7.55 10.46
CA VAL A 24 7.20 8.27 11.70
C VAL A 24 8.08 9.50 11.91
N TYR A 25 9.35 9.45 11.47
CA TYR A 25 10.24 10.62 11.53
C TYR A 25 10.11 11.55 10.33
N GLY A 26 9.77 11.01 9.14
CA GLY A 26 9.70 11.79 7.91
C GLY A 26 8.37 12.51 7.69
N PHE A 27 7.29 12.03 8.30
CA PHE A 27 5.94 12.60 8.12
C PHE A 27 5.53 13.37 9.37
N THR A 28 4.89 14.52 9.13
CA THR A 28 4.09 15.19 10.16
C THR A 28 2.77 14.45 10.38
N ASP A 29 2.08 14.74 11.47
CA ASP A 29 0.73 14.18 11.70
C ASP A 29 -0.22 14.57 10.56
N LYS A 30 -0.19 15.84 10.12
CA LYS A 30 -0.96 16.32 8.94
C LYS A 30 -0.60 15.57 7.65
N THR A 31 0.67 15.28 7.42
CA THR A 31 1.10 14.47 6.27
C THR A 31 0.53 13.06 6.36
N THR A 32 0.60 12.45 7.55
CA THR A 32 0.11 11.10 7.80
C THR A 32 -1.41 11.01 7.58
N GLU A 33 -2.17 11.96 8.14
CA GLU A 33 -3.61 12.07 7.94
C GLU A 33 -3.95 12.24 6.45
N GLY A 34 -3.26 13.14 5.75
CA GLY A 34 -3.46 13.34 4.32
C GLY A 34 -3.19 12.07 3.50
N LYS A 35 -2.18 11.27 3.88
CA LYS A 35 -1.94 9.96 3.24
C LYS A 35 -3.08 8.98 3.49
N ILE A 36 -3.63 8.93 4.70
CA ILE A 36 -4.75 8.05 5.04
C ILE A 36 -6.02 8.48 4.28
N GLU A 37 -6.29 9.78 4.18
CA GLU A 37 -7.46 10.30 3.46
C GLU A 37 -7.43 9.98 1.96
N ILE A 38 -6.25 9.94 1.32
CA ILE A 38 -6.10 9.47 -0.07
C ILE A 38 -6.64 8.04 -0.23
N TYR A 39 -6.27 7.13 0.68
CA TYR A 39 -6.77 5.75 0.57
C TYR A 39 -8.27 5.68 0.87
N LYS A 40 -8.77 6.47 1.83
CA LYS A 40 -10.20 6.54 2.14
C LYS A 40 -11.03 7.04 0.96
N SER A 41 -10.60 8.10 0.27
CA SER A 41 -11.30 8.62 -0.91
C SER A 41 -11.35 7.61 -2.06
N LEU A 42 -10.41 6.65 -2.07
CA LEU A 42 -10.32 5.57 -3.04
C LEU A 42 -11.05 4.28 -2.61
N GLY A 43 -11.75 4.31 -1.47
CA GLY A 43 -12.63 3.24 -0.99
C GLY A 43 -12.00 2.28 0.03
N PHE A 44 -10.83 2.60 0.59
CA PHE A 44 -10.24 1.80 1.66
C PHE A 44 -10.75 2.24 3.04
N SER A 45 -11.03 1.28 3.92
CA SER A 45 -11.24 1.59 5.35
C SER A 45 -9.92 1.95 6.04
N VAL A 46 -9.99 2.61 7.19
CA VAL A 46 -8.79 2.88 8.02
C VAL A 46 -8.13 1.56 8.44
N GLU A 47 -8.94 0.53 8.69
CA GLU A 47 -8.51 -0.82 9.02
C GLU A 47 -7.75 -1.49 7.87
N ASP A 48 -8.19 -1.29 6.62
CA ASP A 48 -7.47 -1.78 5.43
C ASP A 48 -6.10 -1.12 5.32
N VAL A 49 -6.04 0.21 5.48
CA VAL A 49 -4.80 1.01 5.46
C VAL A 49 -3.86 0.54 6.55
N TRP A 50 -4.37 0.34 7.77
CA TRP A 50 -3.57 -0.15 8.90
C TRP A 50 -3.05 -1.57 8.68
N THR A 51 -3.89 -2.45 8.12
CA THR A 51 -3.51 -3.82 7.78
C THR A 51 -2.38 -3.83 6.74
N ALA A 52 -2.49 -3.02 5.70
CA ALA A 52 -1.45 -2.84 4.70
C ALA A 52 -0.16 -2.25 5.30
N PHE A 53 -0.29 -1.23 6.16
CA PHE A 53 0.84 -0.59 6.84
C PHE A 53 1.67 -1.57 7.66
N LYS A 54 1.02 -2.42 8.45
CA LYS A 54 1.71 -3.46 9.24
C LYS A 54 2.47 -4.46 8.38
N LYS A 55 2.01 -4.72 7.15
CA LYS A 55 2.71 -5.61 6.21
C LYS A 55 3.87 -4.91 5.51
N TRP A 56 3.66 -3.70 5.03
CA TRP A 56 4.63 -2.95 4.25
C TRP A 56 4.50 -1.44 4.52
N PRO A 57 5.17 -0.91 5.55
CA PRO A 57 4.98 0.48 5.97
C PRO A 57 5.18 1.49 4.84
N SER A 58 6.18 1.24 3.99
CA SER A 58 6.53 2.10 2.86
C SER A 58 5.41 2.31 1.84
N PHE A 59 4.29 1.57 1.88
CA PHE A 59 3.19 1.82 0.94
C PHE A 59 2.57 3.23 1.11
N LEU A 60 2.62 3.82 2.32
CA LEU A 60 2.09 5.17 2.56
C LEU A 60 2.89 6.29 1.86
N ILE A 61 4.06 5.99 1.27
CA ILE A 61 4.84 7.02 0.57
C ILE A 61 4.20 7.44 -0.75
N TYR A 62 3.36 6.59 -1.36
CA TYR A 62 2.81 6.83 -2.68
C TYR A 62 1.94 8.09 -2.72
N SER A 63 1.99 8.80 -3.85
CA SER A 63 1.12 9.95 -4.12
C SER A 63 -0.29 9.46 -4.47
N GLU A 64 -1.29 10.32 -4.31
CA GLU A 64 -2.66 10.05 -4.76
C GLU A 64 -2.70 9.57 -6.21
N MET A 65 -2.07 10.33 -7.12
CA MET A 65 -1.95 9.95 -8.53
C MET A 65 -1.38 8.53 -8.72
N LYS A 66 -0.37 8.13 -7.93
CA LYS A 66 0.20 6.78 -8.04
C LYS A 66 -0.80 5.70 -7.59
N VAL A 67 -1.54 5.94 -6.51
CA VAL A 67 -2.54 4.98 -6.00
C VAL A 67 -3.72 4.89 -6.96
N THR A 68 -4.25 6.03 -7.43
CA THR A 68 -5.35 6.09 -8.40
C THR A 68 -5.00 5.37 -9.69
N ASN A 69 -3.85 5.69 -10.30
CA ASN A 69 -3.41 5.02 -11.53
C ASN A 69 -3.24 3.51 -11.33
N SER A 70 -2.77 3.08 -10.15
CA SER A 70 -2.68 1.66 -9.84
C SER A 70 -4.08 1.02 -9.80
N ILE A 71 -5.06 1.64 -9.13
CA ILE A 71 -6.43 1.12 -9.07
C ILE A 71 -6.99 0.97 -10.49
N GLU A 72 -6.92 2.04 -11.29
CA GLU A 72 -7.43 2.05 -12.66
C GLU A 72 -6.79 0.97 -13.53
N GLU A 73 -5.49 0.74 -13.38
CA GLU A 73 -4.77 -0.32 -14.09
C GLU A 73 -5.31 -1.71 -13.74
N PHE A 74 -5.48 -2.03 -12.45
CA PHE A 74 -6.02 -3.33 -12.05
C PHE A 74 -7.50 -3.48 -12.46
N LEU A 75 -8.32 -2.41 -12.35
CA LEU A 75 -9.70 -2.44 -12.84
C LEU A 75 -9.76 -2.67 -14.36
N GLY A 76 -8.87 -2.03 -15.13
CA GLY A 76 -8.76 -2.20 -16.58
C GLY A 76 -8.33 -3.61 -17.00
N LEU A 77 -7.67 -4.35 -16.11
CA LEU A 77 -7.32 -5.76 -16.29
C LEU A 77 -8.43 -6.73 -15.86
N GLY A 78 -9.59 -6.22 -15.42
CA GLY A 78 -10.77 -7.01 -15.08
C GLY A 78 -10.89 -7.38 -13.59
N PHE A 79 -10.01 -6.88 -12.73
CA PHE A 79 -10.17 -7.06 -11.28
C PHE A 79 -11.30 -6.18 -10.76
N SER A 80 -12.08 -6.68 -9.82
CA SER A 80 -13.03 -5.88 -9.05
C SER A 80 -12.32 -5.01 -8.00
N ARG A 81 -13.02 -3.99 -7.49
CA ARG A 81 -12.50 -3.15 -6.39
C ARG A 81 -12.22 -3.97 -5.13
N ASP A 82 -13.07 -4.97 -4.83
CA ASP A 82 -12.91 -5.82 -3.65
C ASP A 82 -11.71 -6.77 -3.77
N GLU A 83 -11.48 -7.31 -4.96
CA GLU A 83 -10.27 -8.10 -5.25
C GLU A 83 -9.02 -7.23 -5.12
N PHE A 84 -9.02 -6.02 -5.71
CA PHE A 84 -7.90 -5.11 -5.57
C PHE A 84 -7.65 -4.70 -4.11
N SER A 85 -8.69 -4.37 -3.34
CA SER A 85 -8.58 -4.06 -1.92
C SER A 85 -7.98 -5.24 -1.14
N THR A 86 -8.43 -6.46 -1.45
CA THR A 86 -7.88 -7.71 -0.88
C THR A 86 -6.40 -7.90 -1.24
N MET A 87 -6.02 -7.60 -2.48
CA MET A 87 -4.63 -7.64 -2.94
C MET A 87 -3.77 -6.64 -2.18
N VAL A 88 -4.20 -5.38 -2.05
CA VAL A 88 -3.46 -4.34 -1.32
C VAL A 88 -3.31 -4.72 0.16
N LYS A 89 -4.35 -5.21 0.82
CA LYS A 89 -4.26 -5.73 2.20
C LYS A 89 -3.26 -6.86 2.34
N ARG A 90 -3.21 -7.77 1.36
CA ARG A 90 -2.35 -8.95 1.42
C ARG A 90 -0.91 -8.64 1.02
N PHE A 91 -0.72 -7.76 0.05
CA PHE A 91 0.53 -7.45 -0.63
C PHE A 91 0.57 -5.98 -1.08
N PRO A 92 0.76 -5.02 -0.16
CA PRO A 92 0.66 -3.58 -0.46
C PRO A 92 1.66 -3.05 -1.50
N GLN A 93 2.73 -3.81 -1.76
CA GLN A 93 3.72 -3.47 -2.78
C GLN A 93 3.13 -3.42 -4.19
N CYS A 94 1.99 -4.06 -4.44
CA CYS A 94 1.34 -4.07 -5.76
C CYS A 94 0.99 -2.65 -6.25
N VAL A 95 0.67 -1.73 -5.33
CA VAL A 95 0.39 -0.32 -5.65
C VAL A 95 1.59 0.37 -6.29
N GLY A 96 2.80 -0.08 -5.93
CA GLY A 96 4.05 0.46 -6.44
C GLY A 96 4.38 0.03 -7.87
N TYR A 97 3.78 -1.03 -8.39
CA TYR A 97 4.14 -1.58 -9.70
C TYR A 97 3.86 -0.62 -10.84
N SER A 98 4.69 -0.67 -11.89
CA SER A 98 4.39 0.04 -13.13
C SER A 98 3.26 -0.66 -13.87
N SER A 99 2.44 0.10 -14.61
CA SER A 99 1.42 -0.44 -15.51
C SER A 99 1.98 -1.54 -16.41
N GLU A 100 3.16 -1.29 -17.00
CA GLU A 100 3.85 -2.27 -17.85
C GLU A 100 4.13 -3.59 -17.10
N SER A 101 4.59 -3.52 -15.85
CA SER A 101 4.88 -4.72 -15.06
C SER A 101 3.63 -5.53 -14.75
N VAL A 102 2.52 -4.86 -14.42
CA VAL A 102 1.25 -5.52 -14.10
C VAL A 102 0.68 -6.19 -15.36
N LYS A 103 0.65 -5.49 -16.50
CA LYS A 103 0.18 -6.03 -17.78
C LYS A 103 0.98 -7.26 -18.21
N LYS A 104 2.31 -7.14 -18.28
CA LYS A 104 3.20 -8.26 -18.68
C LYS A 104 3.00 -9.51 -17.82
N LYS A 105 2.90 -9.35 -16.50
CA LYS A 105 2.69 -10.48 -15.57
C LYS A 105 1.31 -11.09 -15.74
N THR A 106 0.27 -10.27 -15.91
CA THR A 106 -1.11 -10.75 -16.09
C THR A 106 -1.24 -11.52 -17.40
N GLU A 107 -0.73 -10.98 -18.51
CA GLU A 107 -0.70 -11.67 -19.80
C GLU A 107 0.06 -13.00 -19.76
N PHE A 108 1.21 -13.03 -19.06
CA PHE A 108 1.99 -14.24 -18.90
C PHE A 108 1.18 -15.33 -18.17
N LEU A 109 0.50 -14.97 -17.07
CA LEU A 109 -0.29 -15.92 -16.29
C LEU A 109 -1.50 -16.43 -17.08
N VAL A 110 -2.26 -15.54 -17.73
CA VAL A 110 -3.43 -15.92 -18.55
C VAL A 110 -3.06 -16.83 -19.71
N LYS A 111 -1.88 -16.66 -20.33
CA LYS A 111 -1.39 -17.54 -21.41
C LYS A 111 -0.85 -18.89 -20.94
N LYS A 112 -0.55 -19.04 -19.64
CA LYS A 112 0.09 -20.24 -19.07
C LYS A 112 -0.88 -21.12 -18.28
N MET A 113 -2.00 -20.54 -17.84
CA MET A 113 -3.14 -21.27 -17.27
C MET A 113 -4.00 -21.84 -18.40
#